data_AF-A0AA38CDI0-F1
#
_entry.id   AF-A0AA38CDI0-F1
#
_cell.length_a   1.000
_cell.length_b   1.000
_cell.length_c   1.000
_cell.angle_alpha   90.00
_cell.angle_beta   90.00
_cell.angle_gamma   90.00
#
_symmetry.space_group_name_H-M   'P 1'
#
loop_
_entity.id
_entity.type
_entity.pdbx_description
1 polymer ?
#
loop_
_entity_poly.entity_id
_entity_poly.type
_entity_poly.pdbx_seq_one_letter_code
_entity_poly.pdbx_strand_id
1 'polypeptide(L)' 'EKRHETAYTKIVQKLFEIDSDGAMIAFADMMRKKICMPAYFMYDGQDDNLFEHYSAVAQKLGVYTARDYADILEFFLK' A
#
# COMPACT_ATOMS: atom_id res chain seq x y z
N GLU A 1 9.30 6.94 8.52
CA GLU A 1 8.58 5.79 7.94
C GLU A 1 8.84 4.45 8.65
N LYS A 2 10.06 3.88 8.68
CA LYS A 2 10.30 2.54 9.31
C LYS A 2 9.76 2.37 10.75
N ARG A 3 9.89 3.41 11.60
CA ARG A 3 9.32 3.39 12.96
C ARG A 3 7.79 3.38 12.97
N HIS A 4 7.15 4.07 12.02
CA HIS A 4 5.70 4.13 11.88
C HIS A 4 5.16 2.80 11.36
N GLU A 5 5.78 2.25 10.32
CA GLU A 5 5.52 0.90 9.80
C GLU A 5 5.55 -0.12 10.95
N THR A 6 6.63 -0.15 11.74
CA THR A 6 6.73 -1.08 12.89
C THR A 6 5.59 -0.90 13.90
N ALA A 7 5.17 0.33 14.17
CA ALA A 7 4.08 0.60 15.10
C ALA A 7 2.73 0.07 14.56
N TYR A 8 2.42 0.33 13.28
CA TYR A 8 1.18 -0.16 12.66
C TYR A 8 1.17 -1.67 12.52
N THR A 9 2.29 -2.30 12.15
CA THR A 9 2.39 -3.76 12.08
C THR A 9 2.11 -4.40 13.44
N LYS A 10 2.62 -3.83 14.55
CA LYS A 10 2.32 -4.33 15.90
C LYS A 10 0.84 -4.21 16.27
N ILE A 11 0.16 -3.16 15.83
CA ILE A 11 -1.29 -3.00 16.07
C ILE A 11 -2.05 -4.11 15.35
N VAL A 12 -1.78 -4.31 14.06
CA VAL A 12 -2.46 -5.34 13.26
C VAL A 12 -2.11 -6.75 13.75
N GLN A 13 -0.87 -6.99 14.18
CA GLN A 13 -0.47 -8.24 14.83
C GLN A 13 -1.31 -8.51 16.08
N LYS A 14 -1.53 -7.49 16.92
CA LYS A 14 -2.37 -7.65 18.11
C LYS A 14 -3.84 -7.91 17.76
N LEU A 15 -4.33 -7.34 16.66
CA LEU A 15 -5.68 -7.65 16.14
C LEU A 15 -5.78 -9.12 15.71
N PHE A 16 -4.77 -9.67 15.02
CA PHE A 16 -4.74 -11.10 14.67
C PHE A 16 -4.73 -12.03 15.90
N GLU A 17 -4.11 -11.61 17.01
CA GLU A 17 -4.13 -12.39 18.25
C GLU A 17 -5.50 -12.41 18.95
N ILE A 18 -6.29 -11.34 18.81
CA ILE A 18 -7.57 -11.17 19.53
C ILE A 18 -8.77 -11.58 18.65
N ASP A 19 -8.72 -11.28 17.35
CA ASP A 19 -9.77 -11.53 16.36
C ASP A 19 -9.14 -11.87 15.00
N SER A 20 -8.68 -13.10 14.86
CA SER A 20 -8.02 -13.58 13.64
C SER A 20 -8.94 -13.53 12.42
N ASP A 21 -10.22 -13.85 12.59
CA ASP A 21 -11.17 -13.95 11.49
C ASP A 21 -11.53 -12.57 10.95
N GLY A 22 -11.86 -11.62 11.84
CA GLY A 22 -12.14 -10.24 11.45
C GLY A 22 -10.93 -9.56 10.81
N ALA A 23 -9.74 -9.77 11.38
CA ALA A 23 -8.49 -9.24 10.83
C ALA A 23 -8.20 -9.82 9.42
N MET A 24 -8.40 -11.13 9.22
CA MET A 24 -8.18 -11.76 7.92
C MET A 24 -9.19 -11.30 6.86
N ILE A 25 -10.46 -11.14 7.22
CA ILE A 25 -11.49 -10.61 6.32
C ILE A 25 -11.17 -9.18 5.89
N ALA A 26 -10.78 -8.33 6.85
CA ALA A 26 -10.40 -6.95 6.56
C ALA A 26 -9.16 -6.88 5.66
N PHE A 27 -8.15 -7.70 5.93
CA PHE A 27 -6.95 -7.81 5.11
C PHE A 27 -7.30 -8.21 3.66
N ALA A 28 -8.10 -9.27 3.50
CA ALA A 28 -8.55 -9.73 2.19
C ALA A 28 -9.42 -8.71 1.44
N ASP A 29 -10.24 -7.93 2.16
CA ASP A 29 -11.03 -6.85 1.58
C ASP A 29 -10.15 -5.72 1.02
N MET A 30 -9.14 -5.29 1.78
CA MET A 30 -8.19 -4.28 1.32
C MET A 30 -7.37 -4.76 0.11
N MET A 31 -6.99 -6.04 0.07
CA MET A 31 -6.30 -6.62 -1.09
C MET A 31 -7.18 -6.65 -2.34
N ARG A 32 -8.48 -6.98 -2.20
CA ARG A 32 -9.44 -6.93 -3.31
C ARG A 32 -9.66 -5.52 -3.84
N LYS A 33 -9.67 -4.51 -2.96
CA LYS A 33 -9.82 -3.09 -3.33
C LYS A 33 -8.56 -2.50 -3.96
N LYS A 34 -7.40 -3.14 -3.77
CA LYS A 34 -6.05 -2.62 -4.03
C LYS A 34 -5.73 -1.42 -3.13
N ILE A 35 -4.51 -1.36 -2.61
CA ILE A 35 -4.10 -0.19 -1.84
C ILE A 35 -3.85 0.97 -2.81
N CYS A 36 -4.84 1.86 -2.90
CA CYS A 36 -4.75 3.07 -3.72
C CYS A 36 -3.73 4.03 -3.12
N MET A 37 -2.89 4.64 -3.96
CA MET A 37 -1.91 5.61 -3.49
C MET A 37 -2.61 6.86 -2.94
N PRO A 38 -2.13 7.44 -1.82
CA PRO A 38 -2.79 8.59 -1.19
C PRO A 38 -2.98 9.80 -2.12
N ALA A 39 -2.05 9.98 -3.06
CA ALA A 39 -2.06 11.06 -4.04
C ALA A 39 -2.61 10.63 -5.41
N TYR A 40 -3.47 9.60 -5.49
CA TYR A 40 -4.03 9.13 -6.75
C TYR A 40 -4.76 10.23 -7.54
N PHE A 41 -5.43 11.17 -6.84
CA PHE A 41 -6.10 12.33 -7.44
C PHE A 41 -5.20 13.57 -7.57
N MET A 42 -3.89 13.38 -7.74
CA MET A 42 -2.96 14.49 -7.98
C MET A 42 -3.35 15.23 -9.26
N TYR A 43 -3.44 16.56 -9.18
CA TYR A 43 -3.80 17.42 -10.29
C TYR A 43 -3.11 18.78 -10.17
N ASP A 44 -2.54 19.27 -11.25
CA ASP A 44 -1.80 20.54 -11.31
C ASP A 44 -2.58 21.66 -12.03
N GLY A 45 -3.80 21.39 -12.49
CA GLY A 45 -4.59 22.33 -13.29
C GLY A 45 -4.45 22.18 -14.80
N GLN A 46 -3.64 21.22 -15.28
CA GLN A 46 -3.39 21.01 -16.71
C GLN A 46 -3.46 19.55 -17.12
N ASP A 47 -2.90 18.64 -16.32
CA ASP A 47 -2.78 17.23 -16.66
C ASP A 47 -3.73 16.36 -15.84
N ASP A 48 -4.80 15.89 -16.49
CA ASP A 48 -5.81 15.04 -15.88
C ASP A 48 -5.27 13.66 -15.43
N ASN A 49 -4.11 13.23 -15.97
CA ASN A 49 -3.48 11.94 -15.66
C ASN A 49 -2.14 12.14 -14.93
N LEU A 50 -1.96 13.25 -14.22
CA LEU A 50 -0.70 13.62 -13.59
C LEU A 50 -0.11 12.53 -12.69
N PHE A 51 -0.96 11.85 -11.91
CA PHE A 51 -0.52 10.73 -11.07
C PHE A 51 0.03 9.55 -11.90
N GLU A 52 -0.58 9.25 -13.05
CA GLU A 52 -0.13 8.19 -13.95
C GLU A 52 1.23 8.52 -14.56
N HIS A 53 1.42 9.76 -15.03
CA HIS A 53 2.70 10.20 -15.56
C HIS A 53 3.80 10.22 -14.50
N TYR A 54 3.50 10.73 -13.30
CA TYR A 54 4.42 10.68 -12.15
C TYR A 54 4.82 9.24 -11.81
N SER A 55 3.84 8.35 -11.67
CA SER A 55 4.08 6.95 -11.29
C SER A 55 4.85 6.18 -12.37
N ALA A 56 4.61 6.47 -13.66
CA ALA A 56 5.38 5.89 -14.76
C ALA A 56 6.88 6.28 -14.69
N VAL A 57 7.18 7.54 -14.33
CA VAL A 57 8.57 7.99 -14.15
C VAL A 57 9.20 7.31 -12.93
N ALA A 58 8.50 7.24 -11.79
CA ALA A 58 8.98 6.56 -10.59
C ALA A 58 9.28 5.07 -10.83
N GLN A 59 8.40 4.39 -11.57
CA GLN A 59 8.56 3.01 -12.02
C GLN A 59 9.80 2.85 -12.91
N LYS A 60 9.99 3.74 -13.90
CA LYS A 60 11.12 3.68 -14.83
C LYS A 60 12.48 3.93 -14.15
N LEU A 61 12.49 4.81 -13.14
CA LEU A 61 13.68 5.10 -12.35
C LEU A 61 13.95 4.08 -11.24
N GLY A 62 13.03 3.15 -10.98
CA GLY A 62 13.17 2.14 -9.93
C GLY A 62 13.05 2.70 -8.51
N VAL A 63 12.42 3.87 -8.34
CA VAL A 63 12.20 4.48 -7.02
C VAL A 63 11.07 3.76 -6.27
N TYR A 64 10.01 3.42 -6.99
CA TYR A 64 8.91 2.59 -6.50
C TYR A 64 8.23 1.92 -7.69
N THR A 65 8.17 0.59 -7.66
CA THR A 65 7.72 -0.25 -8.76
C THR A 65 6.54 -1.14 -8.36
N ALA A 66 5.86 -1.69 -9.36
CA ALA A 66 4.85 -2.73 -9.14
C ALA A 66 5.42 -3.97 -8.41
N ARG A 67 6.74 -4.21 -8.50
CA ARG A 67 7.42 -5.28 -7.75
C ARG A 67 7.55 -4.94 -6.27
N ASP A 68 7.90 -3.70 -5.95
CA ASP A 68 7.97 -3.25 -4.56
C ASP A 68 6.62 -3.39 -3.86
N TYR A 69 5.52 -3.13 -4.57
CA TYR A 69 4.17 -3.39 -4.06
C TYR A 69 3.93 -4.87 -3.72
N ALA A 70 4.35 -5.78 -4.60
CA ALA A 70 4.24 -7.22 -4.36
C ALA A 70 5.13 -7.68 -3.20
N ASP A 71 6.34 -7.15 -3.11
CA ASP A 71 7.30 -7.48 -2.06
C ASP A 71 6.82 -7.01 -0.68
N ILE A 72 6.20 -5.81 -0.59
CA ILE A 72 5.55 -5.31 0.64
C ILE A 72 4.40 -6.23 1.06
N LEU A 73 3.59 -6.69 0.09
CA LEU A 73 2.50 -7.61 0.37
C LEU A 73 3.01 -8.96 0.89
N GLU A 74 4.04 -9.51 0.26
CA GLU A 74 4.66 -10.76 0.70
C GLU A 74 5.27 -10.62 2.10
N PHE A 75 5.87 -9.48 2.40
CA PHE A 75 6.41 -9.19 3.73
C PHE A 75 5.34 -9.23 4.82
N PHE A 76 4.15 -8.67 4.58
CA PHE A 76 3.07 -8.67 5.59
C PHE A 76 2.28 -9.98 5.67
N LEU A 77 2.39 -10.86 4.67
CA LEU A 77 1.80 -12.20 4.71
C LEU A 77 2.64 -13.22 5.49
N LYS A 78 3.90 -12.90 5.79
CA LYS A 78 4.83 -13.73 6.57
C LYS A 78 4.78 -13.37 8.05
#